data_AF-A0A5C6QHF1-F1
#
_entry.id   AF-A0A5C6QHF1-F1
#
_cell.length_a   1.000
_cell.length_b   1.000
_cell.length_c   1.000
_cell.angle_alpha   90.00
_cell.angle_beta   90.00
_cell.angle_gamma   90.00
#
_symmetry.space_group_name_H-M   'P 1'
#
loop_
_entity.id
_entity.type
_entity.pdbx_description
1 polymer ?
#
loop_
_entity_poly.entity_id
_entity_poly.type
_entity_poly.pdbx_seq_one_letter_code
_entity_poly.pdbx_strand_id
1 'polypeptide(L)'
;MPLIKTVKSYLTPKEVAELLMVSTATVRLWAENGNLKAKVTVGGHRRFKLDDIKEFATTKNIRLNTTMSEIPKILIVDDDIHFAEFLKTFLKLEIKNVDIEISLDGFDAANKIHDFTPSILLLDLKMPGLNGFQVCERVKGNPLQNHIRVIGISGDVSQSDIDKLKSLGAEACFKKPLDTSAILKQLALN
;
A
#
# COMPACT_ATOMS: atom_id res chain seq x y z
N MET A 1 1.93 -2.61 -25.19
CA MET A 1 1.94 -3.25 -23.85
C MET A 1 2.90 -2.47 -22.97
N PRO A 2 2.43 -1.66 -22.01
CA PRO A 2 3.34 -1.06 -21.03
C PRO A 2 3.74 -2.14 -20.02
N LEU A 3 5.05 -2.30 -19.86
CA LEU A 3 5.67 -3.19 -18.88
C LEU A 3 5.25 -2.77 -17.47
N ILE A 4 4.66 -3.71 -16.73
CA ILE A 4 4.46 -3.63 -15.28
C ILE A 4 5.82 -3.27 -14.66
N LYS A 5 5.95 -2.08 -14.06
CA LYS A 5 7.14 -1.73 -13.28
C LYS A 5 7.09 -2.51 -11.97
N THR A 6 7.57 -3.76 -12.03
CA THR A 6 7.88 -4.60 -10.88
C THR A 6 8.66 -3.78 -9.84
N VAL A 7 8.26 -3.88 -8.57
CA VAL A 7 9.05 -3.36 -7.44
C VAL A 7 10.49 -3.86 -7.61
N LYS A 8 11.44 -2.93 -7.73
CA LYS A 8 12.84 -3.32 -7.90
C LYS A 8 13.29 -3.99 -6.59
N SER A 9 13.42 -5.31 -6.63
CA SER A 9 14.05 -6.08 -5.55
C SER A 9 15.49 -5.67 -5.28
N TYR A 10 16.13 -4.99 -6.25
CA TYR A 10 17.49 -4.48 -6.19
C TYR A 10 17.58 -3.00 -6.59
N LEU A 11 18.19 -2.20 -5.71
CA LEU A 11 18.40 -0.77 -5.88
C LEU A 11 19.84 -0.49 -6.34
N THR A 12 20.00 0.60 -7.08
CA THR A 12 21.30 1.19 -7.46
C THR A 12 21.90 2.00 -6.30
N PRO A 13 23.20 2.31 -6.31
CA PRO A 13 23.80 3.16 -5.28
C PRO A 13 23.12 4.52 -5.11
N LYS A 14 22.54 5.07 -6.18
CA LYS A 14 21.81 6.35 -6.15
C LYS A 14 20.48 6.22 -5.41
N GLU A 15 19.69 5.21 -5.78
CA GLU A 15 18.41 4.91 -5.13
C GLU A 15 18.60 4.61 -3.62
N VAL A 16 19.64 3.87 -3.24
CA VAL A 16 19.95 3.65 -1.81
C VAL A 16 20.34 4.94 -1.09
N ALA A 17 21.12 5.81 -1.74
CA ALA A 17 21.55 7.07 -1.16
C ALA A 17 20.35 8.01 -0.90
N GLU A 18 19.42 8.08 -1.84
CA GLU A 18 18.15 8.81 -1.71
C GLU A 18 17.28 8.25 -0.58
N LEU A 19 17.18 6.92 -0.49
CA LEU A 19 16.43 6.22 0.56
C LEU A 19 17.04 6.39 1.96
N LEU A 20 18.37 6.46 2.07
CA LEU A 20 19.07 6.61 3.36
C LEU A 20 19.43 8.07 3.69
N MET A 21 19.06 9.02 2.82
CA MET A 21 19.40 10.45 2.93
C MET A 21 20.91 10.72 3.10
N VAL A 22 21.73 9.98 2.36
CA VAL A 22 23.18 10.15 2.33
C VAL A 22 23.69 10.37 0.91
N SER A 23 24.99 10.61 0.76
CA SER A 23 25.60 10.68 -0.57
C SER A 23 25.79 9.29 -1.19
N THR A 24 25.81 9.21 -2.52
CA THR A 24 26.14 7.97 -3.24
C THR A 24 27.55 7.45 -2.92
N ALA A 25 28.48 8.34 -2.57
CA ALA A 25 29.81 7.97 -2.09
C ALA A 25 29.76 7.24 -0.75
N THR A 26 28.89 7.68 0.17
CA THR A 26 28.69 7.03 1.48
C THR A 26 28.19 5.59 1.31
N VAL A 27 27.21 5.39 0.42
CA VAL A 27 26.69 4.05 0.10
C VAL A 27 27.77 3.14 -0.47
N ARG A 28 28.63 3.67 -1.36
CA ARG A 28 29.75 2.90 -1.93
C ARG A 28 30.77 2.52 -0.85
N LEU A 29 31.09 3.43 0.05
CA LEU A 29 32.01 3.20 1.17
C LEU A 29 31.48 2.10 2.10
N TRP A 30 30.19 2.13 2.45
CA TRP A 30 29.58 1.05 3.26
C TRP A 30 29.60 -0.30 2.56
N ALA A 31 29.45 -0.32 1.24
CA ALA A 31 29.57 -1.56 0.47
C ALA A 31 31.01 -2.09 0.42
N GLU A 32 31.98 -1.19 0.26
CA GLU A 32 33.42 -1.52 0.22
C GLU A 32 33.93 -2.05 1.55
N ASN A 33 33.45 -1.47 2.65
CA ASN A 33 33.78 -1.90 4.00
C ASN A 33 32.94 -3.10 4.48
N GLY A 34 32.06 -3.65 3.63
CA GLY A 34 31.20 -4.79 3.95
C GLY A 34 30.07 -4.49 4.96
N ASN A 35 29.84 -3.23 5.31
CA ASN A 35 28.78 -2.84 6.24
C ASN A 35 27.38 -2.96 5.61
N LEU A 36 27.26 -2.69 4.31
CA LEU A 36 26.02 -2.83 3.56
C LEU A 36 26.21 -3.83 2.42
N LYS A 37 25.47 -4.94 2.44
CA LYS A 37 25.59 -6.02 1.46
C LYS A 37 25.24 -5.53 0.05
N ALA A 38 26.11 -5.83 -0.91
CA ALA A 38 25.92 -5.48 -2.31
C ALA A 38 26.24 -6.66 -3.22
N LYS A 39 25.43 -6.87 -4.25
CA LYS A 39 25.72 -7.76 -5.38
C LYS A 39 26.31 -6.95 -6.52
N VAL A 40 27.34 -7.47 -7.18
CA VAL A 40 27.95 -6.84 -8.35
C VAL A 40 27.40 -7.53 -9.61
N THR A 41 26.91 -6.75 -10.58
CA THR A 41 26.50 -7.29 -11.87
C THR A 41 27.73 -7.62 -12.73
N VAL A 42 27.55 -8.38 -13.81
CA VAL A 42 28.63 -8.68 -14.76
C VAL A 42 29.34 -7.44 -15.32
N GLY A 43 28.66 -6.29 -15.37
CA GLY A 43 29.23 -5.00 -15.78
C GLY A 43 29.89 -4.18 -14.66
N GLY A 44 30.13 -4.78 -13.48
CA GLY A 44 30.80 -4.11 -12.37
C GLY A 44 29.92 -3.16 -11.54
N HIS A 45 28.62 -3.04 -11.85
CA HIS A 45 27.72 -2.16 -11.11
C HIS A 45 27.16 -2.84 -9.85
N ARG A 46 27.19 -2.13 -8.73
CA ARG A 46 26.61 -2.61 -7.46
C ARG A 46 25.08 -2.53 -7.46
N ARG A 47 24.45 -3.49 -6.78
CA ARG A 47 23.02 -3.62 -6.55
C ARG A 47 22.76 -4.04 -5.11
N PHE A 48 21.78 -3.43 -4.48
CA PHE A 48 21.48 -3.61 -3.05
C PHE A 48 20.06 -4.14 -2.89
N LYS A 49 19.89 -5.22 -2.14
CA LYS A 49 18.55 -5.77 -1.89
C LYS A 49 17.80 -4.85 -0.91
N LEU A 50 16.52 -4.62 -1.14
CA LEU A 50 15.72 -3.75 -0.27
C LEU A 50 15.72 -4.20 1.20
N ASP A 51 15.65 -5.51 1.46
CA ASP A 51 15.67 -6.07 2.81
C ASP A 51 16.99 -5.78 3.54
N ASP A 52 18.12 -5.96 2.87
CA ASP A 52 19.46 -5.69 3.44
C ASP A 52 19.61 -4.20 3.80
N ILE A 53 19.00 -3.30 3.01
CA ILE A 53 19.01 -1.85 3.29
C ILE A 53 18.16 -1.53 4.52
N LYS A 54 16.97 -2.15 4.65
CA LYS A 54 16.09 -1.97 5.82
C LYS A 54 16.74 -2.48 7.11
N GLU A 55 17.37 -3.65 7.06
CA GLU A 55 18.12 -4.23 8.17
C GLU A 55 19.30 -3.34 8.58
N PHE A 56 20.08 -2.87 7.60
CA PHE A 56 21.19 -1.96 7.82
C PHE A 56 20.74 -0.63 8.46
N ALA A 57 19.68 -0.01 7.93
CA ALA A 57 19.15 1.24 8.45
C ALA A 57 18.68 1.10 9.90
N THR A 58 18.00 0.01 10.22
CA THR A 58 17.58 -0.32 11.59
C THR A 58 18.79 -0.45 12.51
N THR A 59 19.81 -1.22 12.10
CA THR A 59 21.05 -1.42 12.88
C THR A 59 21.82 -0.12 13.10
N LYS A 60 21.77 0.81 12.15
CA LYS A 60 22.48 2.10 12.22
C LYS A 60 21.62 3.24 12.77
N ASN A 61 20.38 2.99 13.17
CA ASN A 61 19.39 4.01 13.55
C ASN A 61 19.25 5.13 12.49
N ILE A 62 19.30 4.76 11.20
CA ILE A 62 19.10 5.68 10.08
C ILE A 62 17.62 5.69 9.73
N ARG A 63 16.99 6.87 9.73
CA ARG A 63 15.61 7.00 9.25
C ARG A 63 15.58 6.82 7.74
N LEU A 64 14.82 5.85 7.27
CA LEU A 64 14.55 5.69 5.85
C LEU A 64 13.70 6.88 5.35
N ASN A 65 14.13 7.51 4.28
CA ASN A 65 13.30 8.38 3.48
C ASN A 65 12.35 7.51 2.65
N THR A 66 11.22 7.17 3.26
CA THR A 66 10.14 6.37 2.70
C THR A 66 9.41 7.05 1.54
N THR A 67 9.92 8.14 0.95
CA THR A 67 9.47 8.55 -0.39
C THR A 67 9.87 7.56 -1.49
N MET A 68 10.71 6.57 -1.16
CA MET A 68 10.92 5.33 -1.93
C MET A 68 10.14 4.10 -1.39
N SER A 69 9.13 4.34 -0.54
CA SER A 69 8.14 3.32 -0.17
C SER A 69 7.44 2.83 -1.44
N GLU A 70 7.07 1.55 -1.45
CA GLU A 70 6.20 0.98 -2.48
C GLU A 70 5.08 1.97 -2.77
N ILE A 71 4.91 2.36 -4.05
CA ILE A 71 3.82 3.21 -4.53
C ILE A 71 2.54 2.69 -3.85
N PRO A 72 1.92 3.42 -2.91
CA PRO A 72 0.82 2.88 -2.15
C PRO A 72 -0.26 2.44 -3.11
N LYS A 73 -0.63 1.16 -3.00
CA LYS A 73 -1.66 0.55 -3.84
C LYS A 73 -2.96 0.54 -3.07
N ILE A 74 -3.95 1.28 -3.57
CA ILE A 74 -5.28 1.38 -2.98
C ILE A 74 -6.27 0.71 -3.92
N LEU A 75 -7.01 -0.28 -3.43
CA LEU A 75 -8.14 -0.84 -4.14
C LEU A 75 -9.43 -0.26 -3.54
N ILE A 76 -10.25 0.37 -4.37
CA ILE A 76 -11.59 0.83 -4.03
C ILE A 76 -12.58 -0.22 -4.51
N VAL A 77 -13.47 -0.70 -3.64
CA VAL A 77 -14.51 -1.67 -3.96
C VAL A 77 -15.86 -1.06 -3.59
N ASP A 78 -16.61 -0.65 -4.60
CA ASP A 78 -17.87 0.09 -4.45
C ASP A 78 -18.69 -0.05 -5.74
N ASP A 79 -19.97 -0.40 -5.65
CA ASP A 79 -20.84 -0.55 -6.83
C ASP A 79 -21.28 0.79 -7.43
N ASP A 80 -21.14 1.90 -6.67
CA ASP A 80 -21.34 3.25 -7.17
C ASP A 80 -20.07 3.76 -7.88
N ILE A 81 -20.06 3.64 -9.22
CA ILE A 81 -18.97 4.14 -10.08
C ILE A 81 -18.69 5.63 -9.89
N HIS A 82 -19.71 6.46 -9.61
CA HIS A 82 -19.52 7.89 -9.45
C HIS A 82 -18.80 8.19 -8.15
N PHE A 83 -19.18 7.53 -7.06
CA PHE A 83 -18.47 7.63 -5.78
C PHE A 83 -17.03 7.10 -5.89
N ALA A 84 -16.84 5.95 -6.54
CA ALA A 84 -15.53 5.33 -6.70
C ALA A 84 -14.55 6.22 -7.51
N GLU A 85 -14.99 6.76 -8.65
CA GLU A 85 -14.16 7.67 -9.47
C GLU A 85 -13.93 9.03 -8.79
N PHE A 86 -14.91 9.54 -8.05
CA PHE A 86 -14.71 10.72 -7.19
C PHE A 86 -13.58 10.46 -6.18
N LEU A 87 -13.67 9.36 -5.42
CA LEU A 87 -12.71 9.03 -4.38
C LEU A 87 -11.32 8.79 -4.96
N LYS A 88 -11.22 8.07 -6.08
CA LYS A 88 -9.95 7.87 -6.80
C LYS A 88 -9.34 9.18 -7.26
N THR A 89 -10.13 10.07 -7.86
CA THR A 89 -9.65 11.38 -8.32
C THR A 89 -9.16 12.23 -7.17
N PHE A 90 -9.95 12.29 -6.08
CA PHE A 90 -9.58 12.99 -4.86
C PHE A 90 -8.26 12.46 -4.26
N LEU A 91 -8.15 11.14 -4.06
CA LEU A 91 -6.95 10.53 -3.48
C LEU A 91 -5.71 10.71 -4.37
N LYS A 92 -5.85 10.69 -5.71
CA LYS A 92 -4.74 10.98 -6.64
C LYS A 92 -4.26 12.43 -6.58
N LEU A 93 -5.12 13.38 -6.20
CA LEU A 93 -4.73 14.78 -6.02
C LEU A 93 -3.98 15.00 -4.70
N GLU A 94 -4.42 14.31 -3.64
CA GLU A 94 -3.90 14.53 -2.28
C GLU A 94 -2.67 13.66 -1.95
N ILE A 95 -2.57 12.47 -2.54
CA ILE A 95 -1.48 11.52 -2.24
C ILE A 95 -0.52 11.44 -3.41
N LYS A 96 0.74 11.85 -3.18
CA LYS A 96 1.80 11.75 -4.19
C LYS A 96 2.18 10.30 -4.43
N ASN A 97 2.35 9.94 -5.71
CA ASN A 97 2.83 8.61 -6.13
C ASN A 97 1.99 7.44 -5.59
N VAL A 98 0.66 7.54 -5.72
CA VAL A 98 -0.30 6.47 -5.37
C VAL A 98 -0.78 5.75 -6.64
N ASP A 99 -0.99 4.44 -6.55
CA ASP A 99 -1.67 3.65 -7.58
C ASP A 99 -3.04 3.22 -7.05
N ILE A 100 -4.08 3.44 -7.84
CA ILE A 100 -5.46 3.25 -7.39
C ILE A 100 -6.27 2.54 -8.47
N GLU A 101 -6.80 1.38 -8.12
CA GLU A 101 -7.77 0.63 -8.91
C GLU A 101 -9.16 0.68 -8.27
N ILE A 102 -10.18 0.54 -9.11
CA ILE A 102 -11.59 0.46 -8.70
C ILE A 102 -12.11 -0.91 -9.10
N SER A 103 -12.91 -1.51 -8.24
CA SER A 103 -13.75 -2.66 -8.54
C SER A 103 -15.21 -2.35 -8.22
N LEU A 104 -16.12 -2.74 -9.10
CA LEU A 104 -17.56 -2.46 -8.97
C LEU A 104 -18.37 -3.69 -8.52
N ASP A 105 -17.72 -4.84 -8.39
CA ASP A 105 -18.37 -6.09 -8.00
C ASP A 105 -17.42 -7.00 -7.22
N GLY A 106 -18.00 -7.99 -6.53
CA GLY A 106 -17.24 -8.90 -5.68
C GLY A 106 -16.25 -9.81 -6.38
N PHE A 107 -16.54 -10.19 -7.64
CA PHE A 107 -15.69 -11.10 -8.39
C PHE A 107 -14.44 -10.37 -8.87
N ASP A 108 -14.59 -9.20 -9.48
CA ASP A 108 -13.48 -8.33 -9.85
C ASP A 108 -12.66 -7.89 -8.62
N ALA A 109 -13.31 -7.64 -7.49
CA ALA A 109 -12.62 -7.28 -6.25
C ALA A 109 -11.71 -8.41 -5.76
N ALA A 110 -12.20 -9.66 -5.79
CA ALA A 110 -11.40 -10.82 -5.40
C ALA A 110 -10.17 -11.01 -6.31
N ASN A 111 -10.34 -10.83 -7.63
CA ASN A 111 -9.23 -10.90 -8.59
C ASN A 111 -8.19 -9.80 -8.33
N LYS A 112 -8.64 -8.55 -8.17
CA LYS A 112 -7.75 -7.41 -7.91
C LYS A 112 -7.04 -7.50 -6.57
N ILE A 113 -7.66 -8.02 -5.52
CA ILE A 113 -6.96 -8.27 -4.24
C ILE A 113 -5.75 -9.19 -4.46
N HIS A 114 -5.83 -10.15 -5.39
CA HIS A 114 -4.72 -11.04 -5.72
C HIS A 114 -3.72 -10.41 -6.70
N ASP A 115 -4.19 -9.87 -7.83
CA ASP A 115 -3.33 -9.42 -8.94
C ASP A 115 -2.71 -8.04 -8.69
N PHE A 116 -3.52 -7.11 -8.15
CA PHE A 116 -3.07 -5.76 -7.85
C PHE A 116 -2.26 -5.72 -6.55
N THR A 117 -2.48 -6.66 -5.61
CA THR A 117 -1.82 -6.73 -4.29
C THR A 117 -1.92 -5.40 -3.53
N PRO A 118 -3.13 -4.88 -3.25
CA PRO A 118 -3.30 -3.59 -2.61
C PRO A 118 -2.77 -3.61 -1.18
N SER A 119 -2.10 -2.52 -0.78
CA SER A 119 -1.76 -2.28 0.63
C SER A 119 -2.96 -1.79 1.45
N ILE A 120 -3.96 -1.21 0.79
CA ILE A 120 -5.17 -0.64 1.39
C ILE A 120 -6.38 -1.05 0.55
N LEU A 121 -7.41 -1.55 1.22
CA LEU A 121 -8.71 -1.86 0.67
C LEU A 121 -9.75 -0.89 1.25
N LEU A 122 -10.31 -0.03 0.40
CA LEU A 122 -11.46 0.81 0.71
C LEU A 122 -12.71 0.07 0.25
N LEU A 123 -13.54 -0.37 1.19
CA LEU A 123 -14.56 -1.39 0.94
C LEU A 123 -15.96 -0.89 1.31
N ASP A 124 -16.89 -0.89 0.36
CA ASP A 124 -18.31 -0.79 0.71
C ASP A 124 -18.80 -2.10 1.35
N LEU A 125 -19.58 -1.94 2.42
CA LEU A 125 -20.17 -3.05 3.15
C LEU A 125 -21.47 -3.54 2.51
N LYS A 126 -22.14 -2.69 1.74
CA LYS A 126 -23.46 -2.95 1.16
C LYS A 126 -23.40 -2.83 -0.36
N MET A 127 -23.05 -3.93 -1.00
CA MET A 127 -23.09 -4.08 -2.46
C MET A 127 -23.97 -5.28 -2.86
N PRO A 128 -24.69 -5.22 -3.98
CA PRO A 128 -25.35 -6.39 -4.55
C PRO A 128 -24.34 -7.51 -4.85
N GLY A 129 -24.58 -8.72 -4.33
CA GLY A 129 -23.75 -9.90 -4.62
C GLY A 129 -22.38 -9.94 -3.92
N LEU A 130 -22.01 -8.93 -3.13
CA LEU A 130 -20.79 -8.92 -2.34
C LEU A 130 -21.07 -8.49 -0.89
N ASN A 131 -20.74 -9.35 0.06
CA ASN A 131 -20.83 -9.03 1.48
C ASN A 131 -19.48 -8.49 1.98
N GLY A 132 -19.36 -7.18 2.20
CA GLY A 132 -18.11 -6.56 2.63
C GLY A 132 -17.57 -7.10 3.96
N PHE A 133 -18.42 -7.60 4.86
CA PHE A 133 -17.95 -8.28 6.08
C PHE A 133 -17.21 -9.58 5.75
N GLN A 134 -17.73 -10.38 4.82
CA GLN A 134 -17.08 -11.62 4.40
C GLN A 134 -15.76 -11.35 3.66
N VAL A 135 -15.70 -10.27 2.88
CA VAL A 135 -14.45 -9.84 2.25
C VAL A 135 -13.41 -9.48 3.30
N CYS A 136 -13.79 -8.67 4.30
CA CYS A 136 -12.90 -8.31 5.41
C CYS A 136 -12.40 -9.55 6.16
N GLU A 137 -13.30 -10.44 6.56
CA GLU A 137 -12.98 -11.70 7.24
C GLU A 137 -12.01 -12.56 6.42
N ARG A 138 -12.26 -12.71 5.11
CA ARG A 138 -11.41 -13.52 4.22
C ARG A 138 -10.03 -12.90 4.03
N VAL A 139 -9.95 -11.58 3.83
CA VAL A 139 -8.68 -10.85 3.71
C VAL A 139 -7.87 -10.98 5.00
N LYS A 140 -8.52 -10.80 6.16
CA LYS A 140 -7.87 -10.82 7.48
C LYS A 140 -7.50 -12.23 7.95
N GLY A 141 -8.28 -13.23 7.55
CA GLY A 141 -8.02 -14.65 7.82
C GLY A 141 -6.95 -15.27 6.90
N ASN A 142 -6.59 -14.63 5.79
CA ASN A 142 -5.59 -15.14 4.87
C ASN A 142 -4.17 -14.64 5.24
N PRO A 143 -3.21 -15.51 5.58
CA PRO A 143 -1.85 -15.12 5.96
C PRO A 143 -1.11 -14.30 4.89
N LEU A 144 -1.45 -14.45 3.62
CA LEU A 144 -0.84 -13.70 2.52
C LEU A 144 -1.46 -12.31 2.33
N GLN A 145 -2.64 -12.05 2.89
CA GLN A 145 -3.42 -10.82 2.68
C GLN A 145 -3.76 -10.09 4.00
N ASN A 146 -3.44 -10.66 5.16
CA ASN A 146 -3.79 -10.06 6.45
C ASN A 146 -3.16 -8.68 6.68
N HIS A 147 -2.04 -8.41 5.98
CA HIS A 147 -1.30 -7.15 5.99
C HIS A 147 -2.08 -6.01 5.31
N ILE A 148 -3.06 -6.32 4.45
CA ILE A 148 -3.88 -5.33 3.76
C ILE A 148 -4.71 -4.57 4.79
N ARG A 149 -4.59 -3.25 4.81
CA ARG A 149 -5.41 -2.38 5.67
C ARG A 149 -6.82 -2.32 5.10
N VAL A 150 -7.81 -2.78 5.85
CA VAL A 150 -9.22 -2.76 5.42
C VAL A 150 -9.91 -1.59 6.10
N ILE A 151 -10.51 -0.71 5.31
CA ILE A 151 -11.27 0.45 5.76
C ILE A 151 -12.66 0.38 5.11
N GLY A 152 -13.70 0.32 5.93
CA GLY A 152 -15.08 0.32 5.45
C GLY A 152 -15.54 1.73 5.05
N ILE A 153 -16.33 1.84 3.99
CA ILE A 153 -17.00 3.09 3.59
C ILE A 153 -18.41 2.74 3.12
N SER A 154 -19.46 3.09 3.87
CA SER A 154 -20.82 2.69 3.49
C SER A 154 -21.84 3.80 3.72
N GLY A 155 -22.86 3.89 2.86
CA GLY A 155 -23.94 4.87 3.00
C GLY A 155 -24.93 4.54 4.10
N ASP A 156 -25.08 3.25 4.42
CA ASP A 156 -26.00 2.77 5.43
C ASP A 156 -25.25 1.84 6.38
N VAL A 157 -24.81 2.38 7.51
CA VAL A 157 -24.05 1.64 8.52
C VAL A 157 -24.55 2.01 9.91
N SER A 158 -24.82 0.99 10.73
CA SER A 158 -25.16 1.14 12.14
C SER A 158 -23.91 1.07 13.03
N GLN A 159 -24.01 1.48 14.30
CA GLN A 159 -22.90 1.31 15.23
C GLN A 159 -22.52 -0.17 15.40
N SER A 160 -23.49 -1.07 15.42
CA SER A 160 -23.25 -2.52 15.47
C SER A 160 -22.51 -3.04 14.25
N ASP A 161 -22.76 -2.48 13.06
CA ASP A 161 -22.04 -2.84 11.84
C ASP A 161 -20.57 -2.39 11.91
N ILE A 162 -20.32 -1.18 12.42
CA ILE A 162 -18.97 -0.66 12.64
C ILE A 162 -18.20 -1.55 13.61
N ASP A 163 -18.82 -1.88 14.75
CA ASP A 163 -18.19 -2.70 15.78
C ASP A 163 -17.90 -4.11 15.28
N LYS A 164 -18.83 -4.69 14.50
CA LYS A 164 -18.64 -5.97 13.82
C LYS A 164 -17.49 -5.92 12.81
N LEU A 165 -17.41 -4.88 11.98
CA LEU A 165 -16.34 -4.77 10.99
C LEU A 165 -14.97 -4.65 11.67
N LYS A 166 -14.89 -3.87 12.75
CA LYS A 166 -13.67 -3.73 13.56
C LYS A 166 -13.25 -5.05 14.21
N SER A 167 -14.20 -5.84 14.73
CA SER A 167 -13.87 -7.14 15.34
C SER A 167 -13.33 -8.15 14.33
N LEU A 168 -13.64 -8.00 13.04
CA LEU A 168 -13.04 -8.77 11.94
C LEU A 168 -11.63 -8.30 11.55
N GLY A 169 -11.13 -7.21 12.14
CA GLY A 169 -9.79 -6.68 11.89
C GLY A 169 -9.70 -5.52 10.89
N ALA A 170 -10.83 -4.90 10.56
CA ALA A 170 -10.80 -3.61 9.86
C ALA A 170 -10.31 -2.49 10.79
N GLU A 171 -9.65 -1.51 10.19
CA GLU A 171 -9.04 -0.39 10.91
C GLU A 171 -10.07 0.68 11.28
N ALA A 172 -10.96 0.98 10.35
CA ALA A 172 -11.98 2.00 10.50
C ALA A 172 -13.19 1.72 9.60
N CYS A 173 -14.30 2.41 9.86
CA CYS A 173 -15.46 2.44 9.00
C CYS A 173 -16.00 3.87 8.93
N PHE A 174 -16.18 4.40 7.73
CA PHE A 174 -16.72 5.72 7.47
C PHE A 174 -18.13 5.64 6.88
N LYS A 175 -18.95 6.64 7.18
CA LYS A 175 -20.30 6.77 6.61
C LYS A 175 -20.26 7.68 5.37
N LYS A 176 -21.02 7.35 4.31
CA LYS A 176 -21.27 8.27 3.19
C LYS A 176 -22.36 9.29 3.59
N PRO A 177 -22.26 10.59 3.21
CA PRO A 177 -21.18 11.20 2.43
C PRO A 177 -19.86 11.26 3.22
N LEU A 178 -18.76 10.93 2.54
CA LEU A 178 -17.44 10.75 3.17
C LEU A 178 -16.84 12.11 3.58
N ASP A 179 -16.37 12.21 4.83
CA ASP A 179 -15.47 13.29 5.24
C ASP A 179 -14.07 13.03 4.65
N THR A 180 -13.73 13.83 3.64
CA THR A 180 -12.46 13.75 2.91
C THR A 180 -11.24 14.05 3.80
N SER A 181 -11.39 14.88 4.83
CA SER A 181 -10.30 15.16 5.78
C SER A 181 -10.07 13.98 6.70
N ALA A 182 -11.15 13.30 7.11
CA ALA A 182 -11.06 12.12 7.96
C ALA A 182 -10.39 10.93 7.24
N ILE A 183 -10.74 10.69 5.97
CA ILE A 183 -10.12 9.59 5.21
C ILE A 183 -8.63 9.83 4.98
N LEU A 184 -8.20 11.07 4.66
CA LEU A 184 -6.79 11.38 4.50
C LEU A 184 -5.99 11.15 5.79
N LYS A 185 -6.54 11.59 6.94
CA LYS A 185 -5.94 11.33 8.25
C LYS A 185 -5.84 9.84 8.55
N GLN A 186 -6.86 9.05 8.18
CA GLN A 186 -6.83 7.59 8.37
C GLN A 186 -5.76 6.94 7.50
N LEU A 187 -5.66 7.35 6.24
CA LEU A 187 -4.69 6.76 5.32
C LEU A 187 -3.25 7.05 5.78
N ALA A 188 -2.98 8.23 6.35
CA ALA A 188 -1.70 8.63 6.94
C ALA A 188 -0.48 8.17 6.10
N LEU A 189 -0.58 8.32 4.78
CA LEU A 189 0.47 7.97 3.82
C LEU A 189 1.45 9.14 3.67
N ASN A 190 2.04 9.57 4.80
CA ASN A 190 2.98 10.70 4.87
C ASN A 190 4.39 10.25 5.28
#